data_AF-A0A7X1ZMM4-F1
#
_entry.id   AF-A0A7X1ZMM4-F1
#
_cell.length_a   1.000
_cell.length_b   1.000
_cell.length_c   1.000
_cell.angle_alpha   90.00
_cell.angle_beta   90.00
_cell.angle_gamma   90.00
#
_symmetry.space_group_name_H-M   'P 1'
#
loop_
_entity.id
_entity.type
_entity.pdbx_description
1 polymer ?
#
loop_
_entity_poly.entity_id
_entity_poly.type
_entity_poly.pdbx_seq_one_letter_code
_entity_poly.pdbx_strand_id
1 'polypeptide(L)'
;MKLKELAESLVTFGKVNGADEVEISILDGYEFSVDVRLGKIENLVEAGSRSLGLRVIKDKKTAFASSSDLSKETLEHLVKNAIKRTKLASPDESSG
;
A
#
# COMPACT_ATOMS: atom_id res chain seq x y z
N MET A 1 -13.12 -1.99 9.66
CA MET A 1 -12.92 -0.76 8.87
C MET A 1 -12.98 -1.15 7.40
N LYS A 2 -13.76 -0.46 6.57
CA LYS A 2 -13.76 -0.76 5.13
C LYS A 2 -12.42 -0.30 4.54
N LEU A 3 -11.83 -1.05 3.60
CA LEU A 3 -10.53 -0.72 3.00
C LEU A 3 -10.53 0.70 2.39
N LYS A 4 -11.67 1.13 1.85
CA LYS A 4 -11.88 2.50 1.38
C LYS A 4 -11.67 3.56 2.46
N GLU A 5 -12.25 3.37 3.65
CA GLU A 5 -12.11 4.31 4.77
C GLU A 5 -10.65 4.39 5.23
N LEU A 6 -9.95 3.24 5.23
CA LEU A 6 -8.53 3.20 5.56
C LEU A 6 -7.71 4.00 4.54
N ALA A 7 -7.94 3.79 3.25
CA ALA A 7 -7.27 4.55 2.19
C ALA A 7 -7.53 6.06 2.30
N GLU A 8 -8.78 6.47 2.49
CA GLU A 8 -9.16 7.88 2.67
C GLU A 8 -8.49 8.50 3.91
N SER A 9 -8.41 7.75 5.01
CA SER A 9 -7.72 8.21 6.23
C SER A 9 -6.23 8.43 6.00
N LEU A 10 -5.57 7.58 5.21
CA LEU A 10 -4.14 7.67 4.93
C LEU A 10 -3.82 8.78 3.93
N VAL A 11 -4.68 9.00 2.93
CA VAL A 11 -4.58 10.17 2.03
C VAL A 11 -4.68 11.45 2.86
N THR A 12 -5.67 11.55 3.74
CA THR A 12 -5.87 12.71 4.62
C THR A 12 -4.65 12.90 5.52
N PHE A 13 -4.18 11.83 6.14
CA PHE A 13 -3.01 11.84 7.01
C PHE A 13 -1.75 12.32 6.26
N GLY A 14 -1.49 11.81 5.05
CA GLY A 14 -0.33 12.22 4.25
C GLY A 14 -0.37 13.70 3.88
N LYS A 15 -1.53 14.21 3.47
CA LYS A 15 -1.73 15.65 3.18
C LYS A 15 -1.47 16.52 4.42
N VAL A 16 -2.01 16.16 5.58
CA VAL A 16 -1.77 16.87 6.85
C VAL A 16 -0.29 16.85 7.25
N ASN A 17 0.44 15.78 6.90
CA ASN A 17 1.88 15.65 7.17
C ASN A 17 2.77 16.28 6.07
N GLY A 18 2.19 17.03 5.12
CA GLY A 18 2.91 17.88 4.17
C GLY A 18 3.30 17.21 2.86
N ALA A 19 2.56 16.19 2.42
CA ALA A 19 2.53 15.76 1.02
C ALA A 19 1.64 16.69 0.19
N ASP A 20 2.03 16.97 -1.05
CA ASP A 20 1.19 17.71 -2.00
C ASP A 20 0.11 16.78 -2.58
N GLU A 21 0.54 15.57 -2.98
CA GLU A 21 -0.33 14.52 -3.49
C GLU A 21 -0.02 13.18 -2.83
N VAL A 22 -1.07 12.38 -2.63
CA VAL A 22 -1.00 11.06 -2.02
C VAL A 22 -1.95 10.13 -2.76
N GLU A 23 -1.42 9.01 -3.23
CA GLU A 23 -2.17 7.91 -3.81
C GLU A 23 -2.01 6.68 -2.91
N ILE A 24 -3.11 5.99 -2.64
CA ILE A 24 -3.14 4.77 -1.84
C ILE A 24 -3.86 3.69 -2.65
N SER A 25 -3.20 2.55 -2.81
CA SER A 25 -3.74 1.34 -3.43
C SER A 25 -3.73 0.22 -2.40
N ILE A 26 -4.87 -0.44 -2.17
CA ILE A 26 -4.97 -1.57 -1.21
C ILE A 26 -5.48 -2.79 -1.97
N LEU A 27 -4.76 -3.90 -1.82
CA LEU A 27 -5.11 -5.21 -2.33
C LEU A 27 -5.53 -6.11 -1.15
N ASP A 28 -6.69 -6.73 -1.26
CA ASP A 28 -7.16 -7.80 -0.37
C ASP A 28 -7.64 -8.94 -1.28
N GLY A 29 -6.91 -10.06 -1.25
CA GLY A 29 -7.12 -11.22 -2.08
C GLY A 29 -7.15 -12.48 -1.23
N TYR A 30 -7.90 -13.47 -1.69
CA TYR A 30 -7.96 -14.78 -1.07
C TYR A 30 -7.82 -15.83 -2.18
N GLU A 31 -6.92 -16.77 -1.97
CA GLU A 31 -6.60 -17.87 -2.88
C GLU A 31 -7.00 -19.19 -2.24
N PHE A 32 -7.73 -19.99 -3.00
CA PHE A 32 -8.08 -21.35 -2.64
C PHE A 32 -7.88 -22.27 -3.84
N SER A 33 -7.08 -23.33 -3.69
CA SER A 33 -6.85 -24.31 -4.75
C SER A 33 -6.77 -25.74 -4.21
N VAL A 34 -7.27 -26.70 -4.99
CA VAL A 34 -7.27 -28.13 -4.65
C VAL A 34 -6.76 -28.94 -5.83
N ASP A 35 -5.70 -29.71 -5.61
CA ASP A 35 -5.19 -30.68 -6.56
C ASP A 35 -5.61 -32.09 -6.12
N VAL A 36 -6.18 -32.87 -7.04
CA VAL A 36 -6.63 -34.25 -6.79
C VAL A 36 -5.92 -35.20 -7.74
N ARG A 37 -5.32 -36.27 -7.19
CA ARG A 37 -4.72 -37.36 -7.97
C ARG A 37 -5.21 -38.71 -7.46
N LEU A 38 -5.60 -39.59 -8.40
CA LEU A 38 -6.17 -40.91 -8.10
C LEU A 38 -7.35 -40.86 -7.10
N GLY A 39 -8.19 -39.84 -7.20
CA GLY A 39 -9.36 -39.66 -6.34
C GLY A 39 -9.04 -39.22 -4.89
N LYS A 40 -7.78 -38.86 -4.60
CA LYS A 40 -7.36 -38.33 -3.30
C LYS A 40 -6.82 -36.92 -3.45
N ILE A 41 -7.08 -36.07 -2.45
CA ILE A 41 -6.49 -34.74 -2.36
C ILE A 41 -4.97 -34.91 -2.24
N GLU A 42 -4.24 -34.25 -3.12
CA GLU A 42 -2.78 -34.20 -3.11
C GLU A 42 -2.31 -32.86 -2.53
N ASN A 43 -2.89 -31.73 -2.97
CA ASN A 43 -2.60 -30.41 -2.43
C ASN A 43 -3.89 -29.64 -2.11
N LEU A 44 -3.85 -28.84 -1.06
CA LEU A 44 -4.87 -27.87 -0.67
C LEU A 44 -4.15 -26.58 -0.27
N VAL A 45 -4.36 -25.50 -1.02
CA VAL A 45 -3.87 -24.16 -0.67
C VAL A 45 -5.05 -23.31 -0.23
N GLU A 46 -4.88 -22.63 0.91
CA GLU A 46 -5.79 -21.61 1.40
C GLU A 46 -4.95 -20.45 1.93
N ALA A 47 -4.92 -19.34 1.19
CA ALA A 47 -4.05 -18.20 1.51
C ALA A 47 -4.79 -16.86 1.36
N GLY A 48 -4.73 -16.03 2.40
CA GLY A 48 -5.08 -14.62 2.30
C GLY A 48 -3.85 -13.78 1.93
N SER A 49 -4.01 -12.84 1.00
CA SER A 49 -2.99 -11.85 0.66
C SER A 49 -3.55 -10.44 0.87
N ARG A 50 -2.88 -9.67 1.71
CA ARG A 50 -3.21 -8.26 1.96
C ARG A 50 -1.97 -7.41 1.76
N SER A 51 -2.12 -6.33 1.01
CA SER A 51 -1.04 -5.38 0.83
C SER A 51 -1.57 -3.98 0.56
N LEU A 52 -0.75 -2.99 0.87
CA LEU A 52 -0.96 -1.60 0.55
C LEU A 52 0.27 -1.08 -0.18
N GLY A 53 0.05 -0.40 -1.29
CA GLY A 53 1.01 0.45 -1.97
C GLY A 53 0.62 1.92 -1.82
N LEU A 54 1.62 2.79 -1.75
CA LEU A 54 1.41 4.24 -1.75
C LEU A 54 2.43 4.95 -2.63
N ARG A 55 1.97 6.05 -3.21
CA ARG A 55 2.79 7.05 -3.90
C ARG A 55 2.55 8.40 -3.24
N VAL A 56 3.63 9.13 -2.99
CA VAL A 56 3.61 10.48 -2.43
C VAL A 56 4.38 11.40 -3.36
N ILE A 57 3.82 12.58 -3.63
CA ILE A 57 4.49 13.66 -4.33
C ILE A 57 4.66 14.84 -3.37
N LYS A 58 5.85 15.42 -3.35
CA LYS A 58 6.15 16.66 -2.63
C LYS A 58 7.21 17.44 -3.41
N ASP A 59 6.99 18.72 -3.67
CA ASP A 59 7.93 19.60 -4.39
C ASP A 59 8.33 19.02 -5.76
N LYS A 60 7.37 18.46 -6.51
CA LYS A 60 7.58 17.69 -7.76
C LYS A 60 8.47 16.45 -7.61
N LYS A 61 8.71 15.97 -6.40
CA LYS A 61 9.51 14.78 -6.10
C LYS A 61 8.62 13.64 -5.65
N THR A 62 8.78 12.49 -6.30
CA THR A 62 7.95 11.31 -6.05
C THR A 62 8.67 10.29 -5.18
N ALA A 63 7.94 9.65 -4.26
CA ALA A 63 8.39 8.49 -3.51
C ALA A 63 7.30 7.41 -3.46
N PHE A 64 7.72 6.15 -3.44
CA PHE A 64 6.84 4.99 -3.34
C PHE A 64 7.16 4.17 -2.07
N ALA A 65 6.15 3.51 -1.52
CA ALA A 65 6.32 2.53 -0.46
C ALA A 65 5.19 1.50 -0.48
N SER A 66 5.42 0.35 0.15
CA SER A 66 4.40 -0.69 0.31
C SER A 66 4.56 -1.44 1.63
N SER A 67 3.49 -2.08 2.08
CA SER A 67 3.45 -2.93 3.29
C SER A 67 2.39 -4.02 3.16
N SER A 68 2.66 -5.20 3.70
CA SER A 68 1.65 -6.25 3.94
C SER A 68 1.02 -6.17 5.33
N ASP A 69 1.63 -5.43 6.25
CA ASP A 69 1.04 -5.09 7.55
C ASP A 69 0.17 -3.84 7.40
N LEU A 70 -1.14 -4.04 7.57
CA LEU A 70 -2.17 -3.00 7.45
C LEU A 70 -2.56 -2.37 8.80
N SER A 71 -1.80 -2.62 9.87
CA SER A 71 -2.00 -1.91 11.14
C SER A 71 -1.81 -0.41 10.95
N LYS A 72 -2.69 0.38 11.60
CA LYS A 72 -2.73 1.83 11.44
C LYS A 72 -1.38 2.49 11.74
N GLU A 73 -0.72 2.05 12.81
CA GLU A 73 0.59 2.56 13.24
C GLU A 73 1.68 2.32 12.19
N THR A 74 1.75 1.10 11.63
CA THR A 74 2.69 0.77 10.56
C THR A 74 2.45 1.62 9.33
N LEU A 75 1.18 1.79 8.92
CA LEU A 75 0.83 2.56 7.72
C LEU A 75 1.08 4.07 7.90
N GLU A 76 0.77 4.65 9.06
CA GLU A 76 1.09 6.05 9.36
C GLU A 76 2.60 6.30 9.36
N HIS A 77 3.37 5.36 9.92
CA HIS A 77 4.83 5.42 9.90
C HIS A 77 5.37 5.29 8.46
N LEU A 78 4.78 4.40 7.66
CA LEU A 78 5.14 4.22 6.25
C LEU A 78 4.91 5.50 5.44
N VAL A 79 3.76 6.15 5.61
CA VAL A 79 3.43 7.44 4.96
C VAL A 79 4.44 8.52 5.34
N LYS A 80 4.73 8.69 6.64
CA LYS A 80 5.72 9.67 7.10
C LYS A 80 7.11 9.42 6.50
N ASN A 81 7.51 8.16 6.40
CA ASN A 81 8.80 7.81 5.81
C ASN A 81 8.83 8.04 4.31
N ALA A 82 7.75 7.76 3.59
CA ALA A 82 7.64 8.08 2.17
C ALA A 82 7.74 9.59 1.91
N ILE A 83 7.04 10.42 2.71
CA ILE A 83 7.16 11.89 2.66
C ILE A 83 8.60 12.33 2.93
N LYS A 84 9.30 11.72 3.88
CA LYS A 84 10.72 12.05 4.14
C LYS A 84 11.63 11.65 2.97
N ARG A 85 11.34 10.51 2.32
CA ARG A 85 12.12 9.98 1.19
C ARG A 85 12.03 10.85 -0.05
N THR A 86 10.96 11.62 -0.24
CA THR A 86 10.87 12.56 -1.38
C THR A 86 12.05 13.55 -1.39
N LYS A 87 12.62 13.91 -0.23
CA LYS A 87 13.80 14.79 -0.13
C LYS A 87 15.03 14.25 -0.86
N LEU A 88 15.14 12.93 -1.00
CA LEU A 88 16.25 12.24 -1.67
C LEU A 88 16.01 12.05 -3.17
N ALA A 89 14.78 12.30 -3.65
CA ALA A 89 14.44 12.19 -5.05
C ALA A 89 14.73 13.50 -5.81
N SER A 90 14.95 13.35 -7.12
CA SER A 90 15.04 14.48 -8.04
C SER A 90 13.63 14.99 -8.39
N PRO A 91 13.46 16.31 -8.55
CA PRO A 91 12.19 16.86 -9.02
C PRO A 91 11.96 16.49 -10.50
N ASP A 92 10.72 16.21 -10.86
CA ASP A 92 10.26 15.91 -12.22
C ASP A 92 8.99 16.73 -12.52
N GLU A 93 9.02 17.51 -13.60
CA GLU A 93 7.88 18.34 -13.99
C GLU A 93 6.65 17.55 -14.41
N SER A 94 6.82 16.28 -14.75
CA SER A 94 5.73 15.36 -15.08
C SER A 94 5.19 14.60 -13.85
N SER A 95 5.71 14.87 -12.64
CA SER A 95 5.19 14.28 -11.41
C SER A 95 3.92 14.98 -10.97
N GLY A 96 2.77 14.36 -11.29
CA GLY A 96 1.43 14.82 -10.92
C GLY A 96 0.43 14.28 -11.91
#